data_AF-A0A660MYR9-F1
#
_entry.id   AF-A0A660MYR9-F1
#
_cell.length_a   1.000
_cell.length_b   1.000
_cell.length_c   1.000
_cell.angle_alpha   90.00
_cell.angle_beta   90.00
_cell.angle_gamma   90.00
#
_symmetry.space_group_name_H-M   'P 1'
#
loop_
_entity.id
_entity.type
_entity.pdbx_description
1 polymer ?
#
loop_
_entity_poly.entity_id
_entity_poly.type
_entity_poly.pdbx_seq_one_letter_code
_entity_poly.pdbx_strand_id
1 'polypeptide(L)'
;MRNLLHSLILLLVALALALVLLPLGLLWTIGEIGFRFFVPSGNSASKKGLGYLGGIFRSVAIGIDQIGNSVCRDLFNRCLITSAGYKFGKVQETISSVLGKNQETGTLTLVGRAVVGVLDWIDKDHCRESIITFTSYDTKNNE
;
A
#
# COMPACT_ATOMS: atom_id res chain seq x y z
N MET A 1 -26.62 -5.21 -8.80
CA MET A 1 -26.07 -4.59 -7.58
C MET A 1 -25.70 -5.71 -6.61
N ARG A 2 -24.44 -5.81 -6.17
CA ARG A 2 -24.08 -6.78 -5.12
C ARG A 2 -24.80 -6.34 -3.84
N ASN A 3 -25.59 -7.23 -3.25
CA ASN A 3 -26.26 -6.96 -1.97
C ASN A 3 -25.21 -6.82 -0.85
N LEU A 4 -25.49 -5.98 0.14
CA LEU A 4 -24.59 -5.73 1.28
C LEU A 4 -24.08 -7.03 1.92
N LEU A 5 -24.98 -8.00 2.12
CA LEU A 5 -24.66 -9.32 2.67
C LEU A 5 -23.60 -10.06 1.85
N HIS A 6 -23.71 -10.02 0.52
CA HIS A 6 -22.75 -10.68 -0.38
C HIS A 6 -21.37 -10.02 -0.29
N SER A 7 -21.33 -8.70 -0.20
CA SER A 7 -20.08 -7.96 0.02
C SER A 7 -19.44 -8.27 1.38
N LEU A 8 -20.26 -8.43 2.42
CA LEU A 8 -19.80 -8.79 3.76
C LEU A 8 -19.21 -10.21 3.79
N ILE A 9 -19.88 -11.18 3.16
CA ILE A 9 -19.38 -12.56 3.06
C ILE A 9 -18.03 -12.60 2.35
N LEU A 10 -17.90 -11.89 1.22
CA LEU A 10 -16.63 -11.80 0.49
C LEU A 10 -15.50 -11.22 1.35
N LEU A 11 -15.78 -10.20 2.17
CA LEU A 11 -14.81 -9.64 3.10
C LEU A 11 -14.37 -10.67 4.15
N LEU A 12 -15.32 -11.38 4.77
CA LEU A 12 -15.00 -12.41 5.78
C LEU A 12 -14.15 -13.54 5.20
N VAL A 13 -14.49 -14.01 4.00
CA VAL A 13 -13.71 -15.03 3.30
C VAL A 13 -12.30 -14.51 2.96
N ALA A 14 -12.18 -13.28 2.45
CA ALA A 14 -10.87 -12.69 2.14
C ALA A 14 -9.99 -12.55 3.38
N LEU A 15 -10.55 -12.14 4.53
CA LEU A 15 -9.82 -12.05 5.79
C LEU A 15 -9.38 -13.43 6.31
N ALA A 16 -10.26 -14.44 6.25
CA ALA A 16 -9.91 -15.80 6.63
C ALA A 16 -8.79 -16.38 5.74
N LEU A 17 -8.87 -16.15 4.43
CA LEU A 17 -7.83 -16.54 3.50
C LEU A 17 -6.52 -15.80 3.78
N ALA A 18 -6.55 -14.49 4.01
CA ALA A 18 -5.35 -13.71 4.32
C ALA A 18 -4.67 -14.20 5.60
N LEU A 19 -5.45 -14.53 6.64
CA LEU A 19 -4.95 -15.06 7.91
C LEU A 19 -4.20 -16.39 7.75
N VAL A 20 -4.60 -17.22 6.79
CA VAL A 20 -3.96 -18.53 6.54
C VAL A 20 -2.84 -18.41 5.50
N LEU A 21 -3.11 -17.77 4.37
CA LEU A 21 -2.19 -17.75 3.22
C LEU A 21 -0.99 -16.82 3.43
N LEU A 22 -1.15 -15.66 4.10
CA LEU A 22 -0.02 -14.74 4.32
C LEU A 22 1.05 -15.37 5.22
N PRO A 23 0.73 -15.98 6.38
CA PRO A 23 1.71 -16.68 7.18
C PRO A 23 2.32 -17.89 6.47
N LEU A 24 1.51 -18.68 5.75
CA LEU A 24 2.04 -19.83 4.98
C LEU A 24 3.05 -19.38 3.92
N GLY A 25 2.75 -18.31 3.18
CA GLY A 25 3.67 -17.75 2.19
C GLY A 25 4.98 -17.25 2.81
N LEU A 26 4.90 -16.59 3.97
CA LEU A 26 6.07 -16.14 4.74
C LEU A 26 6.90 -17.32 5.28
N LEU A 27 6.26 -18.37 5.80
CA LEU A 27 6.94 -19.56 6.29
C LEU A 27 7.65 -20.30 5.15
N TRP A 28 7.00 -20.42 3.99
CA TRP A 28 7.62 -21.02 2.80
C TRP A 28 8.89 -20.27 2.40
N THR A 29 8.83 -18.95 2.39
CA THR A 29 9.99 -18.12 2.04
C THR A 29 11.14 -18.23 3.04
N ILE A 30 10.82 -18.23 4.33
CA ILE A 30 11.82 -18.42 5.38
C ILE A 30 12.47 -19.81 5.22
N GLY A 31 11.68 -20.83 4.88
CA GLY A 31 12.17 -22.18 4.57
C GLY A 31 13.14 -22.20 3.39
N GLU A 32 12.81 -21.54 2.27
CA GLU A 32 13.71 -21.43 1.11
C GLU A 32 15.02 -20.71 1.45
N ILE A 33 14.94 -19.64 2.25
CA ILE A 33 16.13 -18.92 2.70
C ILE A 33 16.96 -19.82 3.61
N GLY A 34 16.36 -20.48 4.58
CA GLY A 34 17.03 -21.43 5.48
C GLY A 34 17.72 -22.57 4.73
N PHE A 35 17.07 -23.14 3.72
CA PHE A 35 17.66 -24.17 2.86
C PHE A 35 18.88 -23.65 2.09
N ARG A 36 18.81 -22.42 1.55
CA ARG A 36 19.94 -21.76 0.87
C ARG A 36 21.10 -21.39 1.81
N PHE A 37 20.83 -21.18 3.09
CA PHE A 37 21.87 -21.01 4.10
C PHE A 37 22.56 -22.33 4.45
N PHE A 38 21.81 -23.44 4.44
CA PHE A 38 22.33 -24.77 4.75
C PHE A 38 23.11 -25.40 3.60
N VAL A 39 22.74 -25.12 2.34
CA VAL A 39 23.48 -25.51 1.13
C VAL A 39 24.34 -24.31 0.67
N PRO A 40 25.63 -24.22 1.05
CA PRO A 40 26.38 -22.99 0.90
C PRO A 40 26.72 -22.76 -0.57
N SER A 41 26.03 -21.81 -1.21
CA SER A 41 26.36 -21.29 -2.53
C SER A 41 26.82 -19.83 -2.41
N GLY A 42 27.92 -19.62 -1.67
CA GLY A 42 28.62 -18.33 -1.52
C GLY A 42 27.89 -17.20 -0.77
N ASN A 43 28.65 -16.17 -0.36
CA ASN A 43 28.18 -15.00 0.42
C ASN A 43 27.11 -14.13 -0.26
N SER A 44 26.80 -14.41 -1.54
CA SER A 44 25.78 -13.68 -2.32
C SER A 44 24.36 -14.17 -2.01
N ALA A 45 24.18 -15.41 -1.55
CA ALA A 45 22.87 -16.01 -1.28
C ALA A 45 22.12 -15.32 -0.13
N SER A 46 22.81 -14.96 0.95
CA SER A 46 22.20 -14.33 2.13
C SER A 46 21.72 -12.90 1.87
N LYS A 47 22.49 -12.08 1.12
CA LYS A 47 22.05 -10.73 0.72
C LYS A 47 20.82 -10.78 -0.18
N LYS A 48 20.74 -11.77 -1.08
CA LYS A 48 19.58 -12.00 -1.95
C LYS A 48 18.34 -12.41 -1.14
N GLY A 49 18.50 -13.26 -0.12
CA GLY A 49 17.40 -13.67 0.77
C GLY A 49 16.83 -12.52 1.61
N LEU A 50 17.70 -11.70 2.22
CA LEU A 50 17.30 -10.50 2.96
C LEU A 50 16.58 -9.47 2.08
N GLY A 51 17.10 -9.25 0.86
CA GLY A 51 16.45 -8.38 -0.13
C GLY A 51 15.06 -8.88 -0.53
N TYR A 52 14.89 -10.19 -0.68
CA TYR A 52 13.60 -10.80 -1.00
C TYR A 52 12.56 -10.59 0.11
N LEU A 53 12.93 -10.85 1.38
CA LEU A 53 12.06 -10.58 2.53
C LEU A 53 11.68 -9.10 2.65
N GLY A 54 12.66 -8.20 2.44
CA GLY A 54 12.40 -6.76 2.39
C GLY A 54 11.38 -6.41 1.30
N GLY A 55 11.47 -7.05 0.14
CA GLY A 55 10.49 -6.93 -0.93
C GLY A 55 9.07 -7.34 -0.51
N ILE A 56 8.93 -8.48 0.17
CA ILE A 56 7.61 -8.94 0.68
C ILE A 56 7.03 -7.94 1.69
N PHE A 57 7.82 -7.49 2.67
CA PHE A 57 7.33 -6.52 3.66
C PHE A 57 6.89 -5.22 2.99
N ARG A 58 7.65 -4.75 1.99
CA ARG A 58 7.28 -3.58 1.20
C ARG A 58 5.97 -3.80 0.44
N SER A 59 5.77 -4.96 -0.20
CA SER A 59 4.53 -5.29 -0.89
C SER A 59 3.32 -5.31 0.04
N VAL A 60 3.47 -5.89 1.24
CA VAL A 60 2.42 -5.91 2.26
C VAL A 60 2.10 -4.49 2.73
N ALA A 61 3.12 -3.67 3.01
CA ALA A 61 2.94 -2.28 3.41
C ALA A 61 2.17 -1.47 2.35
N ILE A 62 2.55 -1.59 1.07
CA ILE A 62 1.85 -0.94 -0.05
C ILE A 62 0.39 -1.40 -0.12
N GLY A 63 0.13 -2.71 0.02
CA GLY A 63 -1.23 -3.24 -0.02
C GLY A 63 -2.13 -2.71 1.11
N ILE A 64 -1.60 -2.66 2.34
CA ILE A 64 -2.31 -2.10 3.50
C ILE A 64 -2.60 -0.61 3.26
N ASP A 65 -1.63 0.13 2.74
CA ASP A 65 -1.77 1.56 2.46
C ASP A 65 -2.83 1.84 1.37
N GLN A 66 -2.86 1.04 0.30
CA GLN A 66 -3.90 1.10 -0.74
C GLN A 66 -5.29 0.79 -0.19
N ILE A 67 -5.42 -0.22 0.69
CA ILE A 67 -6.68 -0.54 1.37
C ILE A 67 -7.09 0.65 2.24
N GLY A 68 -6.16 1.23 2.99
CA GLY A 68 -6.39 2.42 3.82
C GLY A 68 -6.93 3.60 3.03
N ASN A 69 -6.33 3.91 1.87
CA ASN A 69 -6.83 4.96 0.97
C ASN A 69 -8.29 4.72 0.53
N SER A 70 -8.65 3.47 0.21
CA SER A 70 -10.00 3.10 -0.21
C SER A 70 -11.02 3.14 0.93
N VAL A 71 -10.71 2.52 2.07
CA VAL A 71 -11.62 2.36 3.21
C VAL A 71 -11.82 3.69 3.95
N CYS A 72 -10.74 4.45 4.17
CA CYS A 72 -10.79 5.71 4.92
C CYS A 72 -11.07 6.93 4.03
N ARG A 73 -11.56 6.74 2.79
CA ARG A 73 -11.67 7.83 1.81
C ARG A 73 -12.45 9.02 2.33
N ASP A 74 -13.58 8.79 2.98
CA ASP A 74 -14.49 9.87 3.40
C ASP A 74 -13.88 10.66 4.54
N LEU A 75 -13.18 9.97 5.45
CA LEU A 75 -12.41 10.59 6.53
C LEU A 75 -11.29 11.46 5.96
N PHE A 76 -10.45 10.89 5.09
CA PHE A 76 -9.28 11.59 4.56
C PHE A 76 -9.66 12.74 3.62
N ASN A 77 -10.69 12.57 2.79
CA ASN A 77 -11.20 13.63 1.93
C ASN A 77 -11.74 14.84 2.71
N ARG A 78 -12.23 14.64 3.94
CA ARG A 78 -12.74 15.71 4.80
C ARG A 78 -11.65 16.33 5.67
N CYS A 79 -10.75 15.52 6.19
CA CYS A 79 -9.78 15.95 7.20
C CYS A 79 -8.44 16.38 6.62
N LEU A 80 -7.98 15.80 5.51
CA LEU A 80 -6.59 15.96 5.05
C LEU A 80 -6.46 16.92 3.85
N ILE A 81 -7.50 17.07 3.04
CA ILE A 81 -7.45 17.90 1.81
C ILE A 81 -8.57 18.93 1.78
N THR A 82 -8.37 19.99 1.00
CA THR A 82 -9.40 21.01 0.75
C THR A 82 -10.43 20.49 -0.26
N SER A 83 -11.52 21.25 -0.45
CA SER A 83 -12.55 20.92 -1.44
C SER A 83 -11.99 20.76 -2.85
N ALA A 84 -10.98 21.57 -3.22
CA ALA A 84 -10.31 21.55 -4.51
C ALA A 84 -9.24 20.45 -4.66
N GLY A 85 -8.93 19.69 -3.61
CA GLY A 85 -7.89 18.68 -3.61
C GLY A 85 -8.23 17.39 -4.37
N TYR A 86 -7.19 16.69 -4.81
CA TYR A 86 -7.27 15.36 -5.42
C TYR A 86 -7.77 14.34 -4.39
N LYS A 87 -8.83 13.60 -4.72
CA LYS A 87 -9.58 12.80 -3.75
C LYS A 87 -8.96 11.43 -3.47
N PHE A 88 -9.01 11.04 -2.20
CA PHE A 88 -8.75 9.68 -1.74
C PHE A 88 -9.79 8.69 -2.25
N GLY A 89 -9.39 7.42 -2.27
CA GLY A 89 -10.24 6.25 -2.49
C GLY A 89 -10.20 5.66 -3.89
N LYS A 90 -9.21 6.03 -4.72
CA LYS A 90 -8.92 5.30 -5.94
C LYS A 90 -8.27 3.95 -5.60
N VAL A 91 -8.82 2.87 -6.15
CA VAL A 91 -8.30 1.51 -5.95
C VAL A 91 -6.89 1.42 -6.55
N GLN A 92 -5.98 0.70 -5.89
CA GLN A 92 -4.55 0.61 -6.21
C GLN A 92 -3.72 1.90 -6.02
N GLU A 93 -4.29 2.94 -5.39
CA GLU A 93 -3.53 4.14 -5.02
C GLU A 93 -3.24 4.16 -3.51
N THR A 94 -2.01 4.50 -3.14
CA THR A 94 -1.55 4.66 -1.75
C THR A 94 -2.00 5.97 -1.13
N ILE A 95 -2.08 6.04 0.21
CA ILE A 95 -2.38 7.31 0.92
C ILE A 95 -1.28 8.32 0.62
N SER A 96 -0.01 7.88 0.61
CA SER A 96 1.15 8.73 0.33
C SER A 96 1.13 9.33 -1.08
N SER A 97 0.68 8.58 -2.11
CA SER A 97 0.50 9.10 -3.48
C SER A 97 -0.50 10.26 -3.52
N VAL A 98 -1.67 10.07 -2.89
CA VAL A 98 -2.72 11.10 -2.84
C VAL A 98 -2.21 12.32 -2.09
N LEU A 99 -1.58 12.13 -0.93
CA LEU A 99 -0.99 13.22 -0.15
C LEU A 99 0.08 13.97 -0.94
N GLY A 100 0.96 13.28 -1.68
CA GLY A 100 1.97 13.88 -2.55
C GLY A 100 1.38 14.77 -3.63
N LYS A 101 0.35 14.29 -4.35
CA LYS A 101 -0.37 15.10 -5.37
C LYS A 101 -0.98 16.37 -4.77
N ASN A 102 -1.55 16.25 -3.57
CA ASN A 102 -2.12 17.40 -2.86
C ASN A 102 -1.04 18.33 -2.28
N GLN A 103 0.15 17.80 -1.96
CA GLN A 103 1.33 18.59 -1.56
C GLN A 103 1.84 19.43 -2.72
N GLU A 104 1.95 18.87 -3.93
CA GLU A 104 2.38 19.59 -5.13
C GLU A 104 1.39 20.68 -5.55
N THR A 105 0.10 20.41 -5.42
CA THR A 105 -0.96 21.37 -5.77
C THR A 105 -1.32 22.34 -4.64
N GLY A 106 -0.70 22.20 -3.46
CA GLY A 106 -0.97 23.06 -2.30
C GLY A 106 -2.37 22.91 -1.70
N THR A 107 -3.05 21.80 -1.97
CA THR A 107 -4.46 21.54 -1.58
C THR A 107 -4.60 20.73 -0.29
N LEU A 108 -3.52 20.56 0.48
CA LEU A 108 -3.55 19.98 1.82
C LEU A 108 -4.10 20.95 2.86
N THR A 109 -4.89 20.42 3.80
CA THR A 109 -5.25 21.11 5.04
C THR A 109 -4.06 21.18 6.00
N LEU A 110 -4.20 21.87 7.13
CA LEU A 110 -3.18 21.87 8.19
C LEU A 110 -2.89 20.46 8.72
N VAL A 111 -3.92 19.64 8.93
CA VAL A 111 -3.75 18.24 9.37
C VAL A 111 -3.07 17.42 8.28
N GLY A 112 -3.47 17.60 7.01
CA GLY A 112 -2.84 16.94 5.87
C GLY A 112 -1.35 17.26 5.76
N ARG A 113 -0.96 18.53 5.95
CA ARG A 113 0.45 18.94 5.98
C ARG A 113 1.22 18.33 7.14
N ALA A 114 0.60 18.21 8.32
CA ALA A 114 1.24 17.55 9.46
C ALA A 114 1.49 16.05 9.16
N VAL A 115 0.51 15.36 8.58
CA VAL A 115 0.66 13.95 8.18
C VAL A 115 1.77 13.78 7.15
N VAL A 116 1.80 14.63 6.11
CA VAL A 116 2.89 14.65 5.12
C VAL A 116 4.24 14.90 5.78
N GLY A 117 4.33 15.84 6.72
CA GLY A 117 5.57 16.11 7.45
C GLY A 117 6.06 14.92 8.27
N VAL A 118 5.17 14.13 8.87
CA VAL A 118 5.54 12.90 9.57
C VAL A 118 6.07 11.85 8.59
N LEU A 119 5.40 11.66 7.45
CA LEU A 119 5.84 10.70 6.43
C LEU A 119 7.19 11.08 5.82
N ASP A 120 7.35 12.36 5.45
CA ASP A 120 8.59 12.90 4.88
C ASP A 120 9.74 12.95 5.91
N TRP A 121 9.44 12.87 7.21
CA TRP A 121 10.45 12.72 8.27
C TRP A 121 10.92 11.28 8.43
N ILE A 122 10.03 10.30 8.27
CA ILE A 122 10.37 8.87 8.33
C ILE A 122 11.19 8.47 7.10
N ASP A 123 10.77 8.91 5.93
CA ASP A 123 11.43 8.66 4.65
C ASP A 123 11.43 9.96 3.85
N LYS A 124 12.62 10.43 3.47
CA LYS A 124 12.77 11.79 2.96
C LYS A 124 12.04 11.95 1.64
N ASP A 125 11.20 12.99 1.53
CA ASP A 125 10.39 13.27 0.33
C ASP A 125 9.44 12.11 -0.07
N HIS A 126 9.12 11.23 0.88
CA HIS A 126 8.35 10.00 0.66
C HIS A 126 7.02 10.23 -0.07
N CYS A 127 6.27 11.28 0.28
CA CYS A 127 4.97 11.53 -0.35
C CYS A 127 5.12 11.89 -1.84
N ARG A 128 6.15 12.67 -2.19
CA ARG A 128 6.44 13.07 -3.57
C ARG A 128 6.93 11.90 -4.40
N GLU A 129 7.83 11.09 -3.85
CA GLU A 129 8.34 9.89 -4.53
C GLU A 129 7.28 8.79 -4.70
N SER A 130 6.22 8.82 -3.88
CA SER A 130 5.12 7.86 -3.94
C SER A 130 4.04 8.20 -4.97
N ILE A 131 4.14 9.32 -5.69
CA ILE A 131 3.10 9.75 -6.64
C ILE A 131 2.96 8.75 -7.79
N ILE A 132 1.75 8.19 -7.95
CA ILE A 132 1.41 7.31 -9.06
C ILE A 132 0.46 8.02 -10.03
N THR A 133 0.82 8.06 -11.31
CA THR A 133 -0.04 8.62 -12.38
C THR A 133 -0.75 7.49 -13.10
N PHE A 134 -2.08 7.52 -13.05
CA PHE A 134 -2.91 6.60 -13.83
C PHE A 134 -3.12 7.21 -15.22
N THR A 135 -2.61 6.53 -16.24
CA THR A 135 -2.84 6.97 -17.63
C THR A 135 -4.21 6.50 -18.11
N SER A 136 -4.76 7.15 -19.14
CA SER A 136 -6.09 6.89 -19.69
C SER A 136 -6.30 5.50 -20.30
N TYR A 137 -5.24 4.68 -20.38
CA TYR A 137 -5.33 3.29 -20.82
C TYR A 137 -5.98 2.39 -19.76
N ASP A 138 -5.86 2.72 -18.46
CA ASP A 138 -6.38 1.91 -17.35
C ASP A 138 -7.88 2.09 -17.09
N THR A 139 -8.49 3.16 -17.60
CA THR A 139 -9.91 3.49 -17.37
C THR A 139 -10.85 2.60 -18.17
N LYS A 140 -10.41 2.05 -19.31
CA LYS A 140 -11.25 1.19 -20.19
C LYS A 140 -11.50 -0.23 -19.65
N ASN A 141 -10.79 -0.64 -18.60
CA ASN A 141 -10.89 -2.00 -18.04
C ASN A 141 -11.61 -2.05 -16.69
N ASN A 142 -12.18 -0.93 -16.22
CA ASN A 142 -12.89 -0.81 -14.94
C ASN A 142 -14.34 -0.33 -15.09
N GLU A 143 -14.90 -0.37 -16.30
CA GLU A 143 -16.34 -0.23 -16.62
C GLU A 143 -16.92 -1.60 -17.02
#